data_AF-A0A380MT06-F1
#
_entry.id   AF-A0A380MT06-F1
#
_cell.length_a   1.000
_cell.length_b   1.000
_cell.length_c   1.000
_cell.angle_alpha   90.00
_cell.angle_beta   90.00
_cell.angle_gamma   90.00
#
_symmetry.space_group_name_H-M   'P 1'
#
loop_
_entity.id
_entity.type
_entity.pdbx_description
1 polymer ?
#
loop_
_entity_poly.entity_id
_entity_poly.type
_entity_poly.pdbx_seq_one_letter_code
_entity_poly.pdbx_strand_id
1 'polypeptide(L)'
;MKKLILSSLFIANSASDAASNMALPIDCQTVLNRMETLSQRLNQWSELNPNARAQSEVLQQSIEETRLELLQAWQNLQNDTQRSDFIRDCASKIAEIDRQIAKTEEEIATLSEPRR
;
A
#
# COMPACT_ATOMS: atom_id res chain seq x y z
N MET A 1 -15.29 -34.44 30.83
CA MET A 1 -14.15 -34.85 29.98
C MET A 1 -14.21 -34.05 28.67
N LYS A 2 -13.14 -33.31 28.35
CA LYS A 2 -12.99 -32.50 27.14
C LYS A 2 -12.91 -33.40 25.89
N LYS A 3 -13.52 -32.99 24.78
CA LYS A 3 -13.12 -33.40 23.43
C LYS A 3 -12.86 -32.13 22.61
N LEU A 4 -11.59 -31.91 22.31
CA LEU A 4 -11.08 -30.99 21.30
C LEU A 4 -10.88 -31.80 20.01
N ILE A 5 -11.33 -31.26 18.88
CA ILE A 5 -11.02 -31.73 17.52
C ILE A 5 -10.47 -30.48 16.83
N LEU A 6 -9.14 -30.41 16.57
CA LEU A 6 -8.47 -30.70 15.28
C LEU A 6 -9.16 -30.01 14.07
N SER A 7 -8.53 -29.38 13.09
CA SER A 7 -7.15 -29.07 12.71
C SER A 7 -7.23 -28.21 11.45
N SER A 8 -6.17 -27.44 11.15
CA SER A 8 -5.59 -27.11 9.83
C SER A 8 -4.79 -25.81 10.03
N LEU A 9 -3.52 -25.82 10.44
CA LEU A 9 -2.34 -26.19 9.65
C LEU A 9 -2.47 -25.80 8.16
N PHE A 10 -2.27 -24.53 7.85
CA PHE A 10 -1.86 -24.10 6.52
C PHE A 10 -0.37 -23.73 6.54
N ILE A 11 0.41 -24.71 6.07
CA ILE A 11 1.68 -24.66 5.33
C ILE A 11 2.48 -23.35 5.46
N ALA A 12 3.59 -23.45 6.21
CA ALA A 12 4.78 -22.65 6.01
C ALA A 12 5.23 -22.80 4.54
N ASN A 13 5.19 -21.72 3.76
CA ASN A 13 5.82 -21.70 2.47
C ASN A 13 7.29 -21.30 2.66
N SER A 14 8.13 -22.16 2.11
CA SER A 14 9.57 -22.29 2.23
C SER A 14 10.34 -21.01 1.93
N ALA A 15 11.24 -20.67 2.86
CA ALA A 15 12.48 -20.02 2.53
C ALA A 15 13.15 -20.79 1.37
N SER A 16 13.35 -20.11 0.25
CA SER A 16 14.27 -20.56 -0.77
C SER A 16 14.77 -19.36 -1.53
N ASP A 17 16.03 -18.95 -1.49
CA ASP A 17 17.15 -19.20 -0.58
C ASP A 17 18.20 -18.23 -1.15
N ALA A 18 18.33 -17.00 -0.61
CA ALA A 18 19.46 -16.09 -0.85
C ALA A 18 19.29 -14.68 -0.24
N ALA A 19 18.06 -14.18 -0.07
CA ALA A 19 17.77 -12.84 0.49
C ALA A 19 17.34 -12.90 1.97
N SER A 20 17.85 -13.89 2.70
CA SER A 20 17.42 -14.25 4.04
C SER A 20 17.68 -13.13 5.07
N ASN A 21 16.60 -12.69 5.70
CA ASN A 21 16.55 -12.19 7.09
C ASN A 21 16.86 -10.72 7.41
N MET A 22 16.56 -9.75 6.54
CA MET A 22 16.34 -8.37 7.01
C MET A 22 14.85 -8.15 7.29
N ALA A 23 14.45 -8.27 8.55
CA ALA A 23 13.14 -7.79 8.98
C ALA A 23 13.04 -6.29 8.65
N LEU A 24 12.06 -5.92 7.81
CA LEU A 24 11.79 -4.52 7.51
C LEU A 24 11.45 -3.78 8.82
N PRO A 25 11.88 -2.54 9.02
CA PRO A 25 11.53 -1.78 10.20
C PRO A 25 10.03 -1.51 10.20
N ILE A 26 9.46 -1.32 11.39
CA ILE A 26 8.01 -1.10 11.59
C ILE A 26 7.52 0.08 10.74
N ASP A 27 8.33 1.13 10.59
CA ASP A 27 7.97 2.30 9.78
C ASP A 27 7.82 1.97 8.30
N CYS A 28 8.74 1.17 7.74
CA CYS A 28 8.66 0.72 6.36
C CYS A 28 7.44 -0.18 6.14
N GLN A 29 7.19 -1.13 7.06
CA GLN A 29 5.98 -1.96 7.01
C GLN A 29 4.70 -1.13 7.09
N THR A 30 4.68 -0.07 7.90
CA THR A 30 3.53 0.84 8.02
C THR A 30 3.25 1.55 6.71
N VAL A 31 4.29 2.06 6.04
CA VAL A 31 4.15 2.70 4.72
C VAL A 31 3.66 1.70 3.67
N LEU A 32 4.21 0.49 3.64
CA LEU A 32 3.79 -0.58 2.73
C LEU A 32 2.33 -1.01 2.95
N ASN A 33 1.91 -1.17 4.21
CA ASN A 33 0.52 -1.49 4.53
C ASN A 33 -0.43 -0.36 4.11
N ARG A 34 0.00 0.90 4.25
CA ARG A 34 -0.79 2.05 3.80
C ARG A 34 -0.93 2.04 2.27
N MET A 35 0.15 1.81 1.54
CA MET A 35 0.13 1.64 0.08
C MET A 35 -0.86 0.55 -0.35
N GLU A 36 -0.81 -0.62 0.28
CA GLU A 36 -1.73 -1.72 -0.01
C GLU A 36 -3.19 -1.32 0.23
N THR A 37 -3.48 -0.64 1.35
CA THR A 37 -4.81 -0.13 1.67
C THR A 37 -5.31 0.84 0.61
N LEU A 38 -4.46 1.77 0.15
CA LEU A 38 -4.82 2.73 -0.90
C LEU A 38 -5.07 2.05 -2.25
N SER A 39 -4.23 1.07 -2.63
CA SER A 39 -4.44 0.30 -3.85
C SER A 39 -5.75 -0.48 -3.84
N GLN A 40 -6.12 -1.10 -2.70
CA GLN A 40 -7.40 -1.78 -2.54
C GLN A 40 -8.58 -0.81 -2.67
N ARG A 41 -8.48 0.37 -2.04
CA ARG A 41 -9.50 1.42 -2.12
C ARG A 41 -9.66 1.93 -3.56
N LEU A 42 -8.56 2.17 -4.27
CA LEU A 42 -8.57 2.56 -5.69
C LEU A 42 -9.20 1.50 -6.58
N ASN A 43 -8.90 0.22 -6.35
CA ASN A 43 -9.51 -0.89 -7.10
C ASN A 43 -11.03 -0.89 -6.91
N GLN A 44 -11.50 -0.91 -5.67
CA GLN A 44 -12.94 -0.87 -5.37
C GLN A 44 -13.60 0.37 -5.97
N TRP A 45 -12.94 1.52 -5.88
CA TRP A 45 -13.47 2.77 -6.41
C TRP A 45 -13.57 2.76 -7.94
N SER A 46 -12.58 2.20 -8.64
CA SER A 46 -12.58 2.06 -10.11
C SER A 46 -13.65 1.09 -10.61
N GLU A 47 -13.99 0.07 -9.82
CA GLU A 47 -15.08 -0.86 -10.10
C GLU A 47 -16.45 -0.18 -9.98
N LEU A 48 -16.60 0.68 -8.95
CA LEU A 48 -17.84 1.42 -8.69
C LEU A 48 -18.02 2.63 -9.61
N ASN A 49 -16.94 3.21 -10.12
CA ASN A 49 -16.93 4.44 -10.90
C ASN A 49 -16.13 4.26 -12.19
N PRO A 50 -16.76 3.85 -13.31
CA PRO A 50 -16.06 3.65 -14.58
C PRO A 50 -15.32 4.90 -15.09
N ASN A 51 -15.83 6.10 -14.79
CA ASN A 51 -15.22 7.37 -15.17
C ASN A 51 -13.93 7.68 -14.37
N ALA A 52 -13.79 7.07 -13.19
CA ALA A 52 -12.64 7.23 -12.30
C ALA A 52 -11.51 6.24 -12.60
N ARG A 53 -11.74 5.27 -13.49
CA ARG A 53 -10.82 4.16 -13.74
C ARG A 53 -9.46 4.63 -14.24
N ALA A 54 -9.42 5.52 -15.22
CA ALA A 54 -8.15 6.04 -15.75
C ALA A 54 -7.32 6.76 -14.67
N GLN A 55 -7.97 7.54 -13.81
CA GLN A 55 -7.29 8.22 -12.71
C GLN A 55 -6.84 7.24 -11.61
N SER A 56 -7.65 6.21 -11.34
CA SER A 56 -7.30 5.14 -10.41
C SER A 56 -6.06 4.38 -10.87
N GLU A 57 -5.97 4.07 -12.17
CA GLU A 57 -4.81 3.38 -12.77
C GLU A 57 -3.54 4.24 -12.64
N VAL A 58 -3.61 5.55 -12.86
CA VAL A 58 -2.48 6.48 -12.67
C VAL A 58 -2.02 6.50 -11.21
N LEU A 59 -2.95 6.60 -10.26
CA LEU A 59 -2.62 6.62 -8.83
C LEU A 59 -2.06 5.27 -8.36
N GLN A 60 -2.58 4.15 -8.87
CA GLN A 60 -2.05 2.81 -8.60
C GLN A 60 -0.63 2.65 -9.11
N GLN A 61 -0.35 3.13 -10.32
CA GLN A 61 1.00 3.10 -10.87
C GLN A 61 1.96 3.90 -9.98
N SER A 62 1.56 5.09 -9.51
CA SER A 62 2.37 5.91 -8.60
C SER A 62 2.64 5.22 -7.25
N ILE A 63 1.64 4.50 -6.71
CA ILE A 63 1.80 3.69 -5.49
C ILE A 63 2.83 2.58 -5.72
N GLU A 64 2.74 1.85 -6.83
CA GLU A 64 3.65 0.74 -7.12
C GLU A 64 5.08 1.23 -7.40
N GLU A 65 5.24 2.35 -8.12
CA GLU A 65 6.54 3.00 -8.31
C GLU A 65 7.17 3.39 -6.96
N THR A 66 6.40 4.03 -6.07
CA THR A 66 6.87 4.41 -4.73
C THR A 66 7.22 3.18 -3.88
N ARG A 67 6.48 2.08 -4.02
CA ARG A 67 6.75 0.82 -3.34
C ARG A 67 8.07 0.21 -3.80
N LEU A 68 8.30 0.15 -5.11
CA LEU A 68 9.55 -0.36 -5.68
C LEU A 68 10.75 0.49 -5.25
N GLU A 69 10.60 1.82 -5.29
CA GLU A 69 11.60 2.75 -4.78
C GLU A 69 11.95 2.47 -3.30
N LEU A 70 10.94 2.28 -2.45
CA LEU A 70 11.12 1.98 -1.03
C LEU A 70 11.87 0.67 -0.79
N LEU A 71 11.48 -0.40 -1.49
CA LEU A 71 12.12 -1.70 -1.35
C LEU A 71 13.56 -1.68 -1.88
N GLN A 72 13.79 -1.02 -3.00
CA GLN A 72 15.13 -0.87 -3.58
C GLN A 72 16.04 -0.01 -2.70
N ALA A 73 15.53 1.11 -2.18
CA ALA A 73 16.28 1.96 -1.27
C ALA A 73 16.61 1.23 0.05
N TRP A 74 15.68 0.43 0.57
CA TRP A 74 15.92 -0.38 1.77
C TRP A 74 17.09 -1.36 1.58
N GLN A 75 17.16 -2.01 0.42
CA GLN A 75 18.23 -2.96 0.08
C GLN A 75 19.58 -2.28 -0.15
N ASN A 76 19.59 -1.11 -0.79
CA ASN A 76 20.82 -0.45 -1.24
C ASN A 76 21.44 0.48 -0.20
N LEU A 77 20.61 1.16 0.61
CA LEU A 77 21.10 2.05 1.65
C LEU A 77 21.64 1.19 2.80
N GLN A 78 22.86 1.46 3.24
CA GLN A 78 23.47 0.80 4.41
C GLN A 78 23.43 1.66 5.68
N ASN A 79 23.11 2.95 5.54
CA ASN A 79 23.05 3.91 6.64
C ASN A 79 21.61 4.06 7.17
N ASP A 80 21.42 3.83 8.47
CA ASP A 80 20.11 3.87 9.11
C ASP A 80 19.46 5.27 9.09
N THR A 81 20.24 6.35 9.14
CA THR A 81 19.73 7.72 9.00
C THR A 81 19.19 7.95 7.59
N GLN A 82 19.94 7.55 6.57
CA GLN A 82 19.50 7.67 5.16
C GLN A 82 18.26 6.82 4.89
N ARG A 83 18.17 5.62 5.49
CA ARG A 83 16.98 4.77 5.42
C ARG A 83 15.77 5.44 6.08
N SER A 84 15.95 6.01 7.26
CA SER A 84 14.87 6.71 7.99
C SER A 84 14.37 7.95 7.24
N ASP A 85 15.29 8.74 6.68
CA ASP A 85 14.95 9.90 5.85
C ASP A 85 14.17 9.45 4.59
N PHE A 86 14.62 8.38 3.92
CA PHE A 86 13.94 7.85 2.74
C PHE A 86 12.55 7.31 3.06
N ILE A 87 12.39 6.57 4.17
CA ILE A 87 11.08 6.09 4.63
C ILE A 87 10.13 7.27 4.87
N ARG A 88 10.62 8.38 5.45
CA ARG A 88 9.84 9.60 5.69
C ARG A 88 9.41 10.27 4.38
N ASP A 89 10.28 10.29 3.38
CA ASP A 89 9.96 10.81 2.06
C ASP A 89 8.89 9.96 1.37
N CYS A 90 9.02 8.63 1.41
CA CYS A 90 7.99 7.71 0.93
C CYS A 90 6.67 7.89 1.68
N ALA A 91 6.69 8.02 3.01
CA ALA A 91 5.49 8.27 3.80
C ALA A 91 4.80 9.58 3.38
N SER A 92 5.58 10.62 3.07
CA SER A 92 5.06 11.92 2.60
C SER A 92 4.42 11.80 1.21
N LYS A 93 5.05 11.07 0.28
CA LYS A 93 4.47 10.76 -1.04
C LYS A 93 3.13 10.02 -0.90
N ILE A 94 3.08 9.01 -0.02
CA ILE A 94 1.85 8.23 0.21
C ILE A 94 0.74 9.06 0.86
N ALA A 95 1.08 9.94 1.81
CA ALA A 95 0.11 10.87 2.40
C ALA A 95 -0.46 11.84 1.35
N GLU A 96 0.34 12.26 0.38
CA GLU A 96 -0.14 13.12 -0.71
C GLU A 96 -1.07 12.35 -1.67
N ILE A 97 -0.73 11.11 -2.03
CA ILE A 97 -1.61 10.25 -2.83
C ILE A 97 -2.95 10.04 -2.10
N ASP A 98 -2.93 9.80 -0.79
CA ASP A 98 -4.14 9.64 0.02
C ASP A 98 -5.04 10.90 -0.03
N ARG A 99 -4.44 12.10 0.02
CA ARG A 99 -5.19 13.35 -0.16
C ARG A 99 -5.78 13.47 -1.57
N GLN A 100 -5.04 13.09 -2.61
CA GLN A 100 -5.53 13.14 -3.98
C GLN A 100 -6.71 12.19 -4.18
N ILE A 101 -6.66 11.00 -3.58
CA ILE A 101 -7.78 10.05 -3.57
C ILE A 101 -8.99 10.69 -2.90
N ALA A 102 -8.83 11.22 -1.68
CA ALA A 102 -9.93 11.84 -0.94
C ALA A 102 -10.56 13.02 -1.69
N LYS A 103 -9.74 13.90 -2.28
CA LYS A 103 -10.20 15.04 -3.09
C LYS A 103 -11.00 14.58 -4.30
N THR A 104 -10.53 13.54 -4.97
CA THR A 104 -11.20 13.01 -6.17
C THR A 104 -12.51 12.33 -5.80
N GLU A 105 -12.56 11.60 -4.67
CA GLU A 105 -13.80 11.04 -4.15
C GLU A 105 -14.84 12.13 -3.82
N GLU A 106 -14.41 13.26 -3.23
CA GLU A 106 -15.26 14.41 -2.94
C GLU A 106 -15.80 15.07 -4.23
N GLU A 107 -14.93 15.29 -5.22
CA GLU A 107 -15.32 15.84 -6.53
C GLU A 107 -16.38 14.96 -7.22
N ILE A 108 -16.28 13.64 -7.14
CA ILE A 108 -17.30 12.75 -7.72
C ILE A 108 -18.58 12.74 -6.87
N ALA A 109 -18.47 12.74 -5.53
CA ALA A 109 -19.64 12.81 -4.65
C ALA A 109 -20.48 14.06 -4.93
N THR A 110 -19.82 15.22 -5.09
CA THR A 110 -20.50 16.48 -5.42
C THR A 110 -21.14 16.50 -6.82
N LEU A 111 -20.55 15.79 -7.79
CA LEU A 111 -21.12 15.65 -9.14
C LEU A 111 -22.28 14.64 -9.23
N SER A 112 -22.36 13.71 -8.26
CA SER A 112 -23.40 12.67 -8.21
C SER A 112 -24.61 13.03 -7.33
N GLU A 113 -24.55 14.15 -6.59
CA GLU A 113 -25.73 14.70 -5.93
C GLU A 113 -26.73 15.29 -6.95
N PRO A 114 -28.01 14.86 -6.93
CA PRO A 114 -29.01 15.44 -7.80
C PRO A 114 -29.23 16.90 -7.39
N ARG A 115 -29.03 17.83 -8.35
CA ARG A 115 -29.32 19.26 -8.16
C ARG A 115 -30.73 19.42 -7.56
N ARG A 116 -30.79 19.85 -6.29
CA ARG A 116 -32.05 20.25 -5.63
C ARG A 116 -32.65 21.48 -6.30
#